data_AF-A0A2E7T1V8-F1
#
_entry.id   AF-A0A2E7T1V8-F1
#
_cell.length_a   1.000
_cell.length_b   1.000
_cell.length_c   1.000
_cell.angle_alpha   90.00
_cell.angle_beta   90.00
_cell.angle_gamma   90.00
#
_symmetry.space_group_name_H-M   'P 1'
#
loop_
_entity.id
_entity.type
_entity.pdbx_description
1 polymer ?
#
loop_
_entity_poly.entity_id
_entity_poly.type
_entity_poly.pdbx_seq_one_letter_code
_entity_poly.pdbx_strand_id
1 'polypeptide(L)'
;MMLNKGMTGGLLVVAGWGQYMTPEELLAITPEFLGKAILHRRERLAAEIPEQLDARSDELTEAAAMARSAKAKRDDVNKKVASLKKERNDAQAKAKKLFIEANTIRESIPQQKGDTVPEPEWAKDRLQQRLDALDLSLQTNWGTHVDERTTLNEMKNLIRAHEEWVDARKEKFAEINNMKELREKAKQLLETADKAHQAMVQLHDENQIFHDTYIENERKRKHADARTTRLAQALDESQQGIDFWSNCIEHGFHELMLDAQRVREGGKSTRALARERRKQQEQGGEEE
;
A
#
# COMPACT_ATOMS: atom_id res chain seq x y z
N MET A 1 32.86 13.61 -66.95
CA MET A 1 31.53 13.78 -66.33
C MET A 1 31.72 13.78 -64.82
N MET A 2 31.49 14.94 -64.20
CA MET A 2 31.55 15.11 -62.76
C MET A 2 30.33 14.46 -62.12
N LEU A 3 30.53 13.75 -61.02
CA LEU A 3 29.50 13.53 -60.01
C LEU A 3 30.17 13.60 -58.64
N ASN A 4 29.96 14.74 -57.99
CA ASN A 4 30.35 15.05 -56.63
C ASN A 4 29.07 14.96 -55.76
N LYS A 5 29.03 14.08 -54.76
CA LYS A 5 28.05 14.03 -53.64
C LYS A 5 28.62 13.04 -52.61
N GLY A 6 28.87 13.36 -51.34
CA GLY A 6 28.92 14.60 -50.60
C GLY A 6 29.69 14.29 -49.31
N MET A 7 30.59 15.20 -48.92
CA MET A 7 31.22 15.17 -47.61
C MET A 7 30.19 15.61 -46.57
N THR A 8 29.78 14.71 -45.69
CA THR A 8 29.19 15.06 -44.38
C THR A 8 30.11 14.48 -43.31
N GLY A 9 30.79 15.36 -42.60
CA GLY A 9 31.62 15.01 -41.45
C GLY A 9 30.79 14.44 -40.31
N GLY A 10 31.42 13.55 -39.54
CA GLY A 10 30.84 12.97 -38.32
C GLY A 10 31.29 11.54 -38.08
N LEU A 11 32.48 11.39 -37.49
CA LEU A 11 32.86 10.30 -36.56
C LEU A 11 32.23 8.90 -36.77
N LEU A 12 32.40 8.32 -37.96
CA LEU A 12 32.29 6.88 -38.14
C LEU A 12 33.43 6.41 -39.04
N VAL A 13 34.62 6.31 -38.46
CA VAL A 13 35.62 5.38 -38.97
C VAL A 13 35.02 4.00 -38.69
N VAL A 14 34.37 3.42 -39.69
CA VAL A 14 34.00 2.01 -39.68
C VAL A 14 35.32 1.25 -39.60
N ALA A 15 35.69 0.87 -38.37
CA ALA A 15 36.79 -0.05 -38.12
C ALA A 15 36.60 -1.25 -39.04
N GLY A 16 37.65 -1.61 -39.77
CA GLY A 16 37.62 -2.65 -40.79
C GLY A 16 36.92 -3.91 -40.26
N TRP A 17 35.89 -4.33 -40.98
CA TRP A 17 35.24 -5.62 -40.77
C TRP A 17 36.31 -6.70 -40.76
N GLY A 18 36.34 -7.49 -39.68
CA GLY A 18 37.35 -8.53 -39.47
C GLY A 18 37.52 -9.38 -40.74
N GLN A 19 38.77 -9.63 -41.11
CA GLN A 19 39.12 -10.44 -42.26
C GLN A 19 38.45 -11.82 -42.11
N TYR A 20 37.44 -12.09 -42.93
CA TYR A 20 36.75 -13.37 -42.94
C TYR A 20 37.72 -14.45 -43.38
N MET A 21 37.86 -15.50 -42.57
CA MET A 21 38.69 -16.66 -42.94
C MET A 21 38.17 -17.28 -44.24
N THR A 22 39.09 -17.64 -45.12
CA THR A 22 38.75 -18.37 -46.34
C THR A 22 38.27 -19.80 -46.01
N PRO A 23 37.48 -20.46 -46.87
CA PRO A 23 37.05 -21.84 -46.62
C PRO A 23 38.20 -22.84 -46.42
N GLU A 24 39.33 -22.62 -47.09
CA GLU A 24 40.55 -23.42 -46.94
C GLU A 24 41.20 -23.20 -45.57
N GLU A 25 41.21 -21.96 -45.08
CA GLU A 25 41.68 -21.63 -43.72
C GLU A 25 40.79 -22.26 -42.66
N LEU A 26 39.46 -22.27 -42.83
CA LEU A 26 38.54 -22.91 -41.88
C LEU A 26 38.73 -24.42 -41.79
N LEU A 27 39.08 -25.07 -42.91
CA LEU A 27 39.34 -26.51 -42.96
C LEU A 27 40.73 -26.87 -42.42
N ALA A 28 41.69 -25.94 -42.45
CA ALA A 28 43.04 -26.13 -41.92
C ALA A 28 43.10 -26.02 -40.38
N ILE A 29 42.07 -25.47 -39.74
CA ILE A 29 42.02 -25.30 -38.29
C ILE A 29 41.89 -26.66 -37.58
N THR A 30 42.85 -26.97 -36.72
CA THR A 30 42.80 -28.17 -35.89
C THR A 30 41.92 -27.97 -34.65
N PRO A 31 41.26 -29.05 -34.17
CA PRO A 31 40.51 -29.01 -32.90
C PRO A 31 41.37 -28.55 -31.71
N GLU A 32 42.66 -28.90 -31.70
CA GLU A 32 43.62 -28.45 -30.69
C GLU A 32 43.82 -26.93 -30.70
N PHE A 33 43.94 -26.32 -31.88
CA PHE A 33 44.09 -24.87 -31.99
C PHE A 33 42.84 -24.15 -31.49
N LEU A 34 41.63 -24.65 -31.84
CA LEU A 34 40.38 -24.10 -31.34
C LEU A 34 40.24 -24.26 -29.83
N GLY A 35 40.56 -25.45 -29.29
CA GLY A 35 40.54 -25.72 -27.85
C GLY A 35 41.44 -24.74 -27.10
N LYS A 36 42.68 -24.54 -27.55
CA LYS A 36 43.63 -23.58 -26.97
C LYS A 36 43.14 -22.13 -27.08
N ALA A 37 42.56 -21.74 -28.21
CA ALA A 37 42.01 -20.39 -28.40
C ALA A 37 40.80 -20.12 -27.49
N ILE A 38 39.92 -21.11 -27.31
CA ILE A 38 38.76 -21.03 -26.40
C ILE A 38 39.23 -20.98 -24.94
N LEU A 39 40.18 -21.83 -24.57
CA LEU A 39 40.78 -21.84 -23.23
C LEU A 39 41.38 -20.47 -22.88
N HIS A 40 42.27 -19.95 -23.73
CA HIS A 40 42.91 -18.65 -23.52
C HIS A 40 41.88 -17.50 -23.41
N ARG A 41 40.78 -17.54 -24.17
CA ARG A 41 39.71 -16.56 -24.03
C ARG A 41 39.02 -16.66 -22.67
N ARG A 42 38.74 -17.87 -22.19
CA ARG A 42 38.09 -18.11 -20.90
C ARG A 42 39.00 -17.77 -19.73
N GLU A 43 40.29 -18.06 -19.80
CA GLU A 43 41.29 -17.66 -18.80
C GLU A 43 41.36 -16.14 -18.66
N ARG A 44 41.38 -15.39 -19.78
CA ARG A 44 41.31 -13.92 -19.74
C ARG A 44 40.03 -13.43 -19.09
N LEU A 45 38.87 -14.00 -19.44
CA LEU A 45 37.60 -13.64 -18.82
C LEU A 45 37.61 -13.95 -17.31
N ALA A 46 38.13 -15.10 -16.90
CA ALA A 46 38.23 -15.49 -15.49
C ALA A 46 39.19 -14.58 -14.70
N ALA A 47 40.19 -13.98 -15.35
CA ALA A 47 41.08 -13.00 -14.74
C ALA A 47 40.45 -11.60 -14.61
N GLU A 48 39.64 -11.17 -15.59
CA GLU A 48 39.03 -9.83 -15.62
C GLU A 48 37.72 -9.72 -14.82
N ILE A 49 36.92 -10.79 -14.78
CA ILE A 49 35.60 -10.77 -14.13
C ILE A 49 35.66 -10.49 -12.61
N PRO A 50 36.62 -11.02 -11.81
CA PRO A 50 36.66 -10.78 -10.37
C PRO A 50 36.73 -9.30 -9.98
N GLU A 51 37.58 -8.51 -10.62
CA GLU A 51 37.67 -7.06 -10.38
C GLU A 51 36.34 -6.35 -10.68
N GLN A 52 35.69 -6.74 -11.79
CA GLN A 52 34.37 -6.20 -12.12
C GLN A 52 33.30 -6.66 -11.12
N LEU A 53 33.38 -7.90 -10.64
CA LEU A 53 32.44 -8.47 -9.68
C LEU A 53 32.52 -7.73 -8.36
N ASP A 54 33.73 -7.44 -7.87
CA ASP A 54 33.96 -6.65 -6.65
C ASP A 54 33.33 -5.26 -6.78
N ALA A 55 33.64 -4.53 -7.87
CA ALA A 55 33.05 -3.22 -8.13
C ALA A 55 31.50 -3.25 -8.21
N ARG A 56 30.91 -4.29 -8.82
CA ARG A 56 29.45 -4.44 -8.87
C ARG A 56 28.84 -4.87 -7.54
N SER A 57 29.60 -5.60 -6.73
CA SER A 57 29.18 -5.98 -5.39
C SER A 57 29.08 -4.74 -4.49
N ASP A 58 30.05 -3.83 -4.58
CA ASP A 58 30.03 -2.54 -3.87
C ASP A 58 28.82 -1.70 -4.29
N GLU A 59 28.59 -1.55 -5.60
CA GLU A 59 27.39 -0.87 -6.14
C GLU A 59 26.09 -1.49 -5.60
N LEU A 60 26.02 -2.82 -5.49
CA LEU A 60 24.87 -3.53 -4.94
C LEU A 60 24.70 -3.23 -3.45
N THR A 61 25.78 -3.19 -2.67
CA THR A 61 25.71 -2.84 -1.24
C THR A 61 25.18 -1.42 -1.02
N GLU A 62 25.66 -0.46 -1.81
CA GLU A 62 25.20 0.93 -1.77
C GLU A 62 23.72 1.05 -2.18
N ALA A 63 23.35 0.41 -3.29
CA ALA A 63 21.96 0.39 -3.75
C ALA A 63 21.02 -0.28 -2.73
N ALA A 64 21.49 -1.35 -2.07
CA ALA A 64 20.74 -2.03 -1.01
C ALA A 64 20.57 -1.13 0.23
N ALA A 65 21.62 -0.39 0.63
CA ALA A 65 21.54 0.55 1.74
C ALA A 65 20.54 1.68 1.45
N MET A 66 20.58 2.24 0.25
CA MET A 66 19.65 3.28 -0.21
C MET A 66 18.20 2.77 -0.25
N ALA A 67 17.98 1.57 -0.80
CA ALA A 67 16.64 0.95 -0.83
C ALA A 67 16.10 0.67 0.58
N ARG A 68 16.95 0.19 1.50
CA ARG A 68 16.58 -0.03 2.91
C ARG A 68 16.21 1.27 3.61
N SER A 69 16.99 2.33 3.43
CA SER A 69 16.72 3.65 4.00
C SER A 69 15.39 4.22 3.48
N ALA A 70 15.16 4.15 2.17
CA ALA A 70 13.91 4.58 1.56
C ALA A 70 12.70 3.76 2.05
N LYS A 71 12.88 2.44 2.20
CA LYS A 71 11.85 1.55 2.76
C LYS A 71 11.48 1.94 4.19
N ALA A 72 12.48 2.21 5.05
CA ALA A 72 12.24 2.60 6.43
C ALA A 72 11.43 3.90 6.51
N LYS A 73 11.79 4.93 5.73
CA LYS A 73 11.05 6.19 5.67
C LYS A 73 9.59 5.99 5.23
N ARG A 74 9.38 5.21 4.16
CA ARG A 74 8.05 4.87 3.67
C ARG A 74 7.22 4.11 4.72
N ASP A 75 7.83 3.11 5.36
CA ASP A 75 7.14 2.27 6.35
C ASP A 75 6.77 3.07 7.60
N ASP A 76 7.60 4.04 8.01
CA ASP A 76 7.29 4.91 9.14
C ASP A 76 6.12 5.86 8.84
N VAL A 77 6.07 6.45 7.64
CA VAL A 77 4.90 7.24 7.23
C VAL A 77 3.65 6.35 7.10
N ASN A 78 3.78 5.14 6.57
CA ASN A 78 2.68 4.18 6.50
C ASN A 78 2.13 3.80 7.89
N LYS A 79 3.00 3.62 8.89
CA LYS A 79 2.57 3.38 10.27
C LYS A 79 1.79 4.57 10.82
N LYS A 80 2.25 5.81 10.60
CA LYS A 80 1.54 7.04 11.00
C LYS A 80 0.17 7.15 10.33
N VAL A 81 0.10 6.89 9.02
CA VAL A 81 -1.16 6.89 8.26
C VAL A 81 -2.10 5.79 8.80
N ALA A 82 -1.59 4.61 9.13
CA ALA A 82 -2.38 3.52 9.69
C ALA A 82 -2.94 3.88 11.08
N SER A 83 -2.14 4.51 11.95
CA SER A 83 -2.63 4.97 13.27
C SER A 83 -3.71 6.05 13.14
N LEU A 84 -3.52 7.03 12.25
CA LEU A 84 -4.53 8.06 11.98
C LEU A 84 -5.82 7.49 11.39
N LYS A 85 -5.72 6.49 10.51
CA LYS A 85 -6.89 5.76 9.98
C LYS A 85 -7.66 5.07 11.09
N LYS A 86 -6.97 4.43 12.03
CA LYS A 86 -7.59 3.78 13.19
C LYS A 86 -8.29 4.80 14.08
N GLU A 87 -7.59 5.87 14.46
CA GLU A 87 -8.14 6.95 15.29
C GLU A 87 -9.40 7.57 14.67
N ARG A 88 -9.34 7.93 13.38
CA ARG A 88 -10.49 8.45 12.62
C ARG A 88 -11.66 7.47 12.65
N ASN A 89 -11.42 6.19 12.34
CA ASN A 89 -12.48 5.18 12.28
C ASN A 89 -13.10 4.93 13.66
N ASP A 90 -12.29 4.88 14.72
CA ASP A 90 -12.74 4.70 16.09
C ASP A 90 -13.58 5.90 16.56
N ALA A 91 -13.15 7.13 16.25
CA ALA A 91 -13.89 8.35 16.56
C ALA A 91 -15.21 8.43 15.79
N GLN A 92 -15.21 8.11 14.50
CA GLN A 92 -16.45 8.03 13.69
C GLN A 92 -17.41 6.96 14.20
N ALA A 93 -16.91 5.78 14.59
CA ALA A 93 -17.73 4.72 15.14
C ALA A 93 -18.39 5.12 16.47
N LYS A 94 -17.62 5.77 17.37
CA LYS A 94 -18.15 6.32 18.64
C LYS A 94 -19.18 7.41 18.40
N ALA A 95 -18.90 8.36 17.49
CA ALA A 95 -19.83 9.42 17.14
C ALA A 95 -21.15 8.87 16.59
N LYS A 96 -21.09 7.86 15.70
CA LYS A 96 -22.29 7.19 15.17
C LYS A 96 -23.13 6.55 16.27
N LYS A 97 -22.51 5.87 17.25
CA LYS A 97 -23.24 5.29 18.40
C LYS A 97 -23.96 6.36 19.21
N LEU A 98 -23.27 7.46 19.55
CA LEU A 98 -23.87 8.58 20.27
C LEU A 98 -25.00 9.26 19.49
N PHE A 99 -24.90 9.35 18.16
CA PHE A 99 -26.00 9.85 17.33
C PHE A 99 -27.20 8.91 17.33
N ILE A 100 -26.99 7.60 17.30
CA ILE A 100 -28.07 6.61 17.41
C ILE A 100 -28.75 6.77 18.78
N GLU A 101 -27.98 6.82 19.88
CA GLU A 101 -28.51 7.03 21.23
C GLU A 101 -29.28 8.35 21.36
N ALA A 102 -28.74 9.44 20.82
CA ALA A 102 -29.40 10.74 20.80
C ALA A 102 -30.67 10.73 19.93
N ASN A 103 -30.70 9.97 18.84
CA ASN A 103 -31.88 9.82 18.00
C ASN A 103 -32.94 8.93 18.65
N THR A 104 -32.55 7.86 19.35
CA THR A 104 -33.51 7.04 20.11
C THR A 104 -34.15 7.84 21.23
N ILE A 105 -33.40 8.72 21.91
CA ILE A 105 -33.98 9.66 22.90
C ILE A 105 -34.94 10.63 22.20
N ARG A 106 -34.58 11.13 21.01
CA ARG A 106 -35.47 12.01 20.24
C ARG A 106 -36.77 11.32 19.81
N GLU A 107 -36.72 10.04 19.47
CA GLU A 107 -37.86 9.24 19.03
C GLU A 107 -38.73 8.76 20.21
N SER A 108 -38.12 8.49 21.37
CA SER A 108 -38.85 8.17 22.61
C SER A 108 -39.56 9.39 23.20
N ILE A 109 -39.09 10.60 22.89
CA ILE A 109 -39.83 11.84 23.17
C ILE A 109 -40.99 11.93 22.17
N PRO A 110 -42.25 11.69 22.56
CA PRO A 110 -43.37 11.80 21.63
C PRO A 110 -43.41 13.20 21.02
N GLN A 111 -43.59 13.28 19.70
CA GLN A 111 -43.86 14.53 19.01
C GLN A 111 -45.17 15.12 19.56
N GLN A 112 -45.08 15.99 20.56
CA GLN A 112 -46.18 16.88 20.87
C GLN A 112 -46.32 17.85 19.69
N LYS A 113 -47.35 17.64 18.86
CA LYS A 113 -47.96 18.72 18.08
C LYS A 113 -48.33 19.82 19.09
N GLY A 114 -47.48 20.83 19.27
CA GLY A 114 -47.79 22.03 20.03
C GLY A 114 -46.85 22.44 21.17
N ASP A 115 -45.59 22.00 21.22
CA ASP A 115 -44.65 22.44 22.28
C ASP A 115 -43.98 23.81 21.96
N THR A 116 -44.80 24.79 21.54
CA THR A 116 -44.48 26.22 21.65
C THR A 116 -45.31 26.80 22.79
N VAL A 117 -45.06 26.30 24.01
CA VAL A 117 -45.33 27.09 25.20
C VAL A 117 -43.95 27.40 25.79
N PRO A 118 -43.34 28.55 25.44
CA PRO A 118 -42.25 29.11 26.24
C PRO A 118 -42.73 29.16 27.70
N GLU A 119 -41.84 29.04 28.69
CA GLU A 119 -42.19 29.35 30.08
C GLU A 119 -43.07 30.60 30.07
N PRO A 120 -44.36 30.51 30.39
CA PRO A 120 -45.14 31.71 30.37
C PRO A 120 -44.74 32.49 31.61
N GLU A 121 -44.34 33.75 31.45
CA GLU A 121 -44.23 34.70 32.57
C GLU A 121 -45.54 34.67 33.41
N TRP A 122 -46.70 34.45 32.74
CA TRP A 122 -47.98 34.24 33.40
C TRP A 122 -48.06 32.99 34.29
N ALA A 123 -47.24 31.95 34.15
CA ALA A 123 -47.29 30.81 35.07
C ALA A 123 -46.75 31.17 36.47
N LYS A 124 -45.70 32.01 36.53
CA LYS A 124 -45.18 32.58 37.78
C LYS A 124 -46.09 33.73 38.25
N ASP A 125 -46.41 34.67 37.36
CA ASP A 125 -47.22 35.85 37.71
C ASP A 125 -48.68 35.51 38.05
N ARG A 126 -49.30 34.52 37.41
CA ARG A 126 -50.70 34.13 37.70
C ARG A 126 -50.81 33.23 38.92
N LEU A 127 -49.75 32.48 39.26
CA LEU A 127 -49.66 31.77 40.54
C LEU A 127 -49.48 32.80 41.67
N GLN A 128 -48.57 33.75 41.49
CA GLN A 128 -48.36 34.84 42.45
C GLN A 128 -49.61 35.69 42.59
N GLN A 129 -50.23 36.16 41.51
CA GLN A 129 -51.50 36.90 41.54
C GLN A 129 -52.65 36.09 42.14
N ARG A 130 -52.70 34.76 41.96
CA ARG A 130 -53.72 33.91 42.61
C ARG A 130 -53.46 33.73 44.10
N LEU A 131 -52.20 33.56 44.49
CA LEU A 131 -51.79 33.49 45.90
C LEU A 131 -52.07 34.83 46.58
N ASP A 132 -51.73 35.95 45.94
CA ASP A 132 -51.98 37.30 46.44
C ASP A 132 -53.49 37.62 46.49
N ALA A 133 -54.30 37.12 45.55
CA ALA A 133 -55.76 37.28 45.58
C ALA A 133 -56.42 36.41 46.68
N LEU A 134 -55.92 35.20 46.90
CA LEU A 134 -56.35 34.34 48.00
C LEU A 134 -55.90 34.92 49.35
N ASP A 135 -54.69 35.47 49.43
CA ASP A 135 -54.17 36.17 50.61
C ASP A 135 -54.97 37.45 50.91
N LEU A 136 -55.31 38.24 49.89
CA LEU A 136 -56.20 39.39 50.02
C LEU A 136 -57.60 38.96 50.48
N SER A 137 -58.12 37.83 50.00
CA SER A 137 -59.40 37.28 50.45
C SER A 137 -59.36 36.80 51.91
N LEU A 138 -58.22 36.28 52.38
CA LEU A 138 -57.95 35.95 53.78
C LEU A 138 -57.83 37.20 54.66
N GLN A 139 -57.21 38.27 54.15
CA GLN A 139 -57.03 39.54 54.85
C GLN A 139 -58.32 40.38 54.94
N THR A 140 -59.20 40.28 53.94
CA THR A 140 -60.40 41.14 53.83
C THR A 140 -61.68 40.46 54.31
N ASN A 141 -61.76 39.12 54.29
CA ASN A 141 -62.96 38.37 54.66
C ASN A 141 -62.76 37.65 56.01
N TRP A 142 -63.23 38.26 57.11
CA TRP A 142 -63.23 37.67 58.46
C TRP A 142 -64.36 36.62 58.64
N GLY A 143 -64.50 35.71 57.68
CA GLY A 143 -65.45 34.59 57.74
C GLY A 143 -64.99 33.51 58.72
N THR A 144 -65.93 32.69 59.20
CA THR A 144 -65.70 31.54 60.09
C THR A 144 -64.48 30.69 59.68
N HIS A 145 -63.73 30.13 60.65
CA HIS A 145 -62.53 29.26 60.48
C HIS A 145 -62.64 28.14 59.41
N VAL A 146 -63.86 27.82 58.98
CA VAL A 146 -64.13 26.89 57.88
C VAL A 146 -63.74 27.47 56.51
N ASP A 147 -63.97 28.75 56.26
CA ASP A 147 -63.69 29.44 54.98
C ASP A 147 -62.20 29.80 54.83
N GLU A 148 -61.53 30.06 55.96
CA GLU A 148 -60.07 30.15 56.03
C GLU A 148 -59.43 28.79 55.70
N ARG A 149 -60.03 27.69 56.17
CA ARG A 149 -59.54 26.35 55.88
C ARG A 149 -59.73 25.96 54.41
N THR A 150 -60.81 26.39 53.75
CA THR A 150 -61.04 26.11 52.32
C THR A 150 -60.06 26.87 51.44
N THR A 151 -59.85 28.16 51.70
CA THR A 151 -58.86 28.99 50.98
C THR A 151 -57.43 28.48 51.19
N LEU A 152 -57.04 28.09 52.40
CA LEU A 152 -55.74 27.44 52.65
C LEU A 152 -55.59 26.08 51.93
N ASN A 153 -56.67 25.30 51.81
CA ASN A 153 -56.64 24.06 51.05
C ASN A 153 -56.53 24.32 49.54
N GLU A 154 -57.15 25.38 49.03
CA GLU A 154 -57.00 25.81 47.63
C GLU A 154 -55.57 26.27 47.33
N MET A 155 -54.96 27.06 48.22
CA MET A 155 -53.54 27.43 48.11
C MET A 155 -52.64 26.20 48.07
N LYS A 156 -52.85 25.22 48.97
CA LYS A 156 -52.09 23.96 48.98
C LYS A 156 -52.29 23.14 47.71
N ASN A 157 -53.51 23.07 47.18
CA ASN A 157 -53.81 22.34 45.95
C ASN A 157 -53.18 23.01 44.72
N LEU A 158 -53.14 24.36 44.67
CA LEU A 158 -52.47 25.11 43.61
C LEU A 158 -50.95 24.91 43.63
N ILE A 159 -50.33 24.92 44.82
CA ILE A 159 -48.90 24.62 44.99
C ILE A 159 -48.62 23.18 44.56
N ARG A 160 -49.43 22.20 44.99
CA ARG A 160 -49.24 20.79 44.63
C ARG A 160 -49.36 20.54 43.12
N ALA A 161 -50.37 21.13 42.47
CA ALA A 161 -50.54 21.01 41.01
C ALA A 161 -49.38 21.65 40.23
N HIS A 162 -48.80 22.73 40.78
CA HIS A 162 -47.61 23.34 40.20
C HIS A 162 -46.35 22.48 40.41
N GLU A 163 -46.16 21.91 41.59
CA GLU A 163 -45.06 20.95 41.87
C GLU A 163 -45.16 19.71 40.97
N GLU A 164 -46.35 19.12 40.83
CA GLU A 164 -46.63 18.01 39.92
C GLU A 164 -46.34 18.37 38.45
N TRP A 165 -46.64 19.59 38.02
CA TRP A 165 -46.32 20.10 36.67
C TRP A 165 -44.82 20.30 36.46
N VAL A 166 -44.11 20.84 37.46
CA VAL A 166 -42.66 21.00 37.45
C VAL A 166 -41.97 19.64 37.39
N ASP A 167 -42.41 18.67 38.21
CA ASP A 167 -41.83 17.34 38.27
C ASP A 167 -42.03 16.55 36.97
N ALA A 168 -43.21 16.62 36.35
CA ALA A 168 -43.49 16.02 35.04
C ALA A 168 -42.63 16.58 33.89
N ARG A 169 -42.06 17.79 34.04
CA ARG A 169 -41.23 18.44 33.02
C ARG A 169 -39.74 18.34 33.32
N LYS A 170 -39.34 18.22 34.59
CA LYS A 170 -37.94 17.97 35.01
C LYS A 170 -37.34 16.76 34.30
N GLU A 171 -38.08 15.66 34.21
CA GLU A 171 -37.63 14.43 33.53
C GLU A 171 -37.40 14.66 32.03
N LYS A 172 -38.32 15.36 31.34
CA LYS A 172 -38.17 15.70 29.92
C LYS A 172 -37.01 16.65 29.66
N PHE A 173 -36.81 17.64 30.52
CA PHE A 173 -35.65 18.53 30.42
C PHE A 173 -34.33 17.79 30.68
N ALA A 174 -34.33 16.81 31.59
CA ALA A 174 -33.17 15.95 31.82
C ALA A 174 -32.85 15.10 30.58
N GLU A 175 -33.83 14.48 29.94
CA GLU A 175 -33.63 13.71 28.69
C GLU A 175 -33.16 14.59 27.52
N ILE A 176 -33.72 15.78 27.37
CA ILE A 176 -33.31 16.75 26.33
C ILE A 176 -31.88 17.25 26.58
N ASN A 177 -31.51 17.51 27.84
CA ASN A 177 -30.14 17.89 28.19
C ASN A 177 -29.17 16.74 27.92
N ASN A 178 -29.53 15.51 28.30
CA ASN A 178 -28.73 14.31 27.98
C ASN A 178 -28.54 14.15 26.47
N MET A 179 -29.59 14.33 25.67
CA MET A 179 -29.51 14.30 24.20
C MET A 179 -28.57 15.40 23.66
N LYS A 180 -28.64 16.63 24.18
CA LYS A 180 -27.75 17.73 23.77
C LYS A 180 -26.30 17.41 24.12
N GLU A 181 -26.05 16.89 25.32
CA GLU A 181 -24.72 16.45 25.72
C GLU A 181 -24.16 15.33 24.84
N LEU A 182 -24.99 14.33 24.49
CA LEU A 182 -24.58 13.26 23.57
C LEU A 182 -24.23 13.82 22.18
N ARG A 183 -25.00 14.79 21.69
CA ARG A 183 -24.72 15.46 20.40
C ARG A 183 -23.44 16.29 20.44
N GLU A 184 -23.19 17.03 21.52
CA GLU A 184 -21.93 17.77 21.67
C GLU A 184 -20.73 16.84 21.77
N LYS A 185 -20.84 15.73 22.53
CA LYS A 185 -19.81 14.69 22.58
C LYS A 185 -19.58 14.07 21.19
N ALA A 186 -20.64 13.81 20.43
CA ALA A 186 -20.54 13.29 19.07
C ALA A 186 -19.88 14.29 18.12
N LYS A 187 -20.19 15.59 18.24
CA LYS A 187 -19.56 16.66 17.46
C LYS A 187 -18.06 16.78 17.76
N GLN A 188 -17.67 16.74 19.04
CA GLN A 188 -16.26 16.72 19.43
C GLN A 188 -15.51 15.53 18.83
N LEU A 189 -16.12 14.35 18.80
CA LEU A 189 -15.55 13.16 18.14
C LEU A 189 -15.47 13.28 16.62
N LEU A 190 -16.39 14.00 15.98
CA LEU A 190 -16.29 14.30 14.55
C LEU A 190 -15.16 15.30 14.26
N GLU A 191 -14.98 16.31 15.12
CA GLU A 191 -13.86 17.25 15.00
C GLU A 191 -12.51 16.56 15.17
N THR A 192 -12.38 15.58 16.09
CA THR A 192 -11.15 14.79 16.20
C THR A 192 -10.94 13.89 14.98
N ALA A 193 -12.00 13.27 14.46
CA ALA A 193 -11.92 12.48 13.24
C ALA A 193 -11.51 13.33 12.03
N ASP A 194 -12.01 14.56 11.92
CA ASP A 194 -11.66 15.49 10.85
C ASP A 194 -10.21 15.96 10.95
N LYS A 195 -9.74 16.31 12.16
CA LYS A 195 -8.31 16.61 12.41
C LYS A 195 -7.40 15.44 12.01
N ALA A 196 -7.76 14.21 12.38
CA ALA A 196 -7.00 13.01 11.99
C ALA A 196 -7.04 12.78 10.47
N HIS A 197 -8.16 13.09 9.81
CA HIS A 197 -8.27 13.01 8.36
C HIS A 197 -7.43 14.08 7.65
N GLN A 198 -7.46 15.33 8.10
CA GLN A 198 -6.64 16.41 7.55
C GLN A 198 -5.14 16.10 7.70
N ALA A 199 -4.71 15.61 8.88
CA ALA A 199 -3.34 15.16 9.09
C ALA A 199 -2.94 14.00 8.15
N MET A 200 -3.87 13.07 7.88
CA MET A 200 -3.64 11.99 6.92
C MET A 200 -3.50 12.48 5.48
N VAL A 201 -4.30 13.48 5.07
CA VAL A 201 -4.22 14.08 3.73
C VAL A 201 -2.90 14.81 3.55
N GLN A 202 -2.41 15.52 4.56
CA GLN A 202 -1.08 16.16 4.50
C GLN A 202 0.04 15.13 4.31
N LEU A 203 -0.05 13.99 5.01
CA LEU A 203 0.93 12.91 4.88
C LEU A 203 0.78 12.10 3.57
N HIS A 204 -0.32 12.27 2.82
CA HIS A 204 -0.57 11.50 1.61
C HIS A 204 0.49 11.80 0.54
N ASP A 205 0.73 13.08 0.26
CA ASP A 205 1.65 13.50 -0.80
C ASP A 205 3.10 13.17 -0.42
N GLU A 206 3.46 13.34 0.85
CA GLU A 206 4.76 12.90 1.38
C GLU A 206 4.94 11.38 1.24
N ASN A 207 3.90 10.59 1.57
CA ASN A 207 3.94 9.14 1.44
C ASN A 207 4.15 8.72 -0.01
N GLN A 208 3.46 9.38 -0.95
CA GLN A 208 3.61 9.11 -2.36
C GLN A 208 5.06 9.35 -2.82
N ILE A 209 5.67 10.46 -2.41
CA ILE A 209 7.09 10.77 -2.70
C ILE A 209 8.01 9.68 -2.14
N PHE A 210 7.83 9.28 -0.88
CA PHE A 210 8.66 8.22 -0.27
C PHE A 210 8.43 6.86 -0.93
N HIS A 211 7.21 6.57 -1.37
CA HIS A 211 6.85 5.36 -2.08
C HIS A 211 7.54 5.29 -3.44
N ASP A 212 7.46 6.36 -4.23
CA ASP A 212 8.08 6.45 -5.54
C ASP A 212 9.61 6.37 -5.44
N THR A 213 10.19 7.08 -4.46
CA THR A 213 11.62 6.99 -4.14
C THR A 213 12.05 5.56 -3.77
N TYR A 214 11.22 4.85 -2.99
CA TYR A 214 11.47 3.45 -2.67
C TYR A 214 11.42 2.56 -3.91
N ILE A 215 10.42 2.72 -4.78
CA ILE A 215 10.31 1.94 -6.02
C ILE A 215 11.53 2.16 -6.91
N GLU A 216 11.97 3.41 -7.06
CA GLU A 216 13.13 3.75 -7.88
C GLU A 216 14.40 3.09 -7.33
N ASN A 217 14.65 3.21 -6.01
CA ASN A 217 15.82 2.61 -5.38
C ASN A 217 15.76 1.07 -5.39
N GLU A 218 14.58 0.48 -5.22
CA GLU A 218 14.39 -0.96 -5.34
C GLU A 218 14.64 -1.45 -6.77
N ARG A 219 14.25 -0.66 -7.78
CA ARG A 219 14.58 -0.95 -9.19
C ARG A 219 16.08 -0.90 -9.43
N LYS A 220 16.78 0.11 -8.89
CA LYS A 220 18.26 0.21 -8.96
C LYS A 220 18.93 -0.99 -8.30
N ARG A 221 18.48 -1.38 -7.11
CA ARG A 221 18.96 -2.57 -6.39
C ARG A 221 18.78 -3.84 -7.22
N LYS A 222 17.59 -4.07 -7.79
CA LYS A 222 17.31 -5.24 -8.64
C LYS A 222 18.19 -5.28 -9.88
N HIS A 223 18.45 -4.12 -10.49
CA HIS A 223 19.35 -4.05 -11.65
C HIS A 223 20.80 -4.33 -11.27
N ALA A 224 21.28 -3.80 -10.14
CA ALA A 224 22.60 -4.11 -9.63
C ALA A 224 22.75 -5.61 -9.33
N ASP A 225 21.76 -6.19 -8.63
CA ASP A 225 21.69 -7.61 -8.27
C ASP A 225 21.66 -8.54 -9.50
N ALA A 226 20.89 -8.17 -10.53
CA ALA A 226 20.87 -8.92 -11.77
C ALA A 226 22.21 -8.86 -12.51
N ARG A 227 22.94 -7.74 -12.44
CA ARG A 227 24.26 -7.59 -13.07
C ARG A 227 25.32 -8.38 -12.32
N THR A 228 25.36 -8.31 -10.99
CA THR A 228 26.27 -9.11 -10.17
C THR A 228 26.02 -10.59 -10.38
N THR A 229 24.76 -11.03 -10.38
CA THR A 229 24.42 -12.44 -10.60
C THR A 229 24.87 -12.93 -11.98
N ARG A 230 24.67 -12.14 -13.05
CA ARG A 230 25.15 -12.50 -14.39
C ARG A 230 26.67 -12.59 -14.47
N LEU A 231 27.39 -11.69 -13.80
CA LEU A 231 28.85 -11.74 -13.75
C LEU A 231 29.36 -12.94 -12.96
N ALA A 232 28.73 -13.24 -11.82
CA ALA A 232 29.05 -14.43 -11.03
C ALA A 232 28.81 -15.72 -11.82
N GLN A 233 27.69 -15.81 -12.54
CA GLN A 233 27.40 -16.92 -13.43
C GLN A 233 28.41 -17.01 -14.58
N ALA A 234 28.78 -15.89 -15.19
CA ALA A 234 29.79 -15.86 -16.25
C ALA A 234 31.17 -16.32 -15.75
N LEU A 235 31.53 -16.03 -14.51
CA LEU A 235 32.77 -16.51 -13.88
C LEU A 235 32.74 -18.03 -13.69
N ASP A 236 31.64 -18.56 -13.11
CA ASP A 236 31.44 -20.00 -12.90
C ASP A 236 31.46 -20.77 -14.24
N GLU A 237 30.71 -20.28 -15.23
CA GLU A 237 30.71 -20.84 -16.59
C GLU A 237 32.10 -20.77 -17.24
N SER A 238 32.88 -19.71 -16.95
CA SER A 238 34.25 -19.60 -17.44
C SER A 238 35.16 -20.64 -16.80
N GLN A 239 35.11 -20.79 -15.47
CA GLN A 239 35.89 -21.77 -14.70
C GLN A 239 35.58 -23.21 -15.12
N GLN A 240 34.30 -23.58 -15.17
CA GLN A 240 33.88 -24.91 -15.66
C GLN A 240 34.35 -25.16 -17.09
N GLY A 241 34.34 -24.13 -17.93
CA GLY A 241 34.89 -24.24 -19.28
C GLY A 241 36.41 -24.36 -19.32
N ILE A 242 37.14 -23.66 -18.46
CA ILE A 242 38.60 -23.81 -18.34
C ILE A 242 38.93 -25.25 -17.99
N ASP A 243 38.24 -25.83 -17.01
CA ASP A 243 38.43 -27.23 -16.60
C ASP A 243 38.11 -28.20 -17.74
N PHE A 244 36.96 -27.99 -18.41
CA PHE A 244 36.54 -28.81 -19.55
C PHE A 244 37.54 -28.76 -20.71
N TRP A 245 37.94 -27.57 -21.15
CA TRP A 245 38.84 -27.41 -22.30
C TRP A 245 40.27 -27.83 -21.96
N SER A 246 40.74 -27.60 -20.73
CA SER A 246 42.02 -28.14 -20.26
C SER A 246 42.02 -29.67 -20.32
N ASN A 247 40.97 -30.30 -19.80
CA ASN A 247 40.79 -31.75 -19.85
C ASN A 247 40.77 -32.27 -21.31
N CYS A 248 40.02 -31.63 -22.22
CA CYS A 248 39.99 -32.00 -23.64
C CYS A 248 41.37 -31.86 -24.32
N ILE A 249 42.18 -30.87 -23.93
CA ILE A 249 43.53 -30.69 -24.47
C ILE A 249 44.47 -31.78 -23.96
N GLU A 250 44.34 -32.21 -22.71
CA GLU A 250 45.18 -33.25 -22.08
C GLU A 250 44.81 -34.66 -22.54
N HIS A 251 43.51 -35.00 -22.60
CA HIS A 251 43.02 -36.36 -22.86
C HIS A 251 42.54 -36.56 -24.32
N GLY A 252 42.57 -35.48 -25.12
CA GLY A 252 42.19 -35.47 -26.53
C GLY A 252 40.70 -35.25 -26.77
N PHE A 253 40.36 -34.88 -28.02
CA PHE A 253 39.02 -34.43 -28.42
C PHE A 253 38.08 -35.57 -28.82
N HIS A 254 38.36 -36.81 -28.43
CA HIS A 254 37.68 -38.00 -28.94
C HIS A 254 36.16 -37.93 -28.73
N GLU A 255 35.70 -37.55 -27.53
CA GLU A 255 34.27 -37.43 -27.22
C GLU A 255 33.56 -36.35 -28.06
N LEU A 256 34.20 -35.19 -28.23
CA LEU A 256 33.68 -34.09 -29.04
C LEU A 256 33.64 -34.43 -30.54
N MET A 257 34.56 -35.29 -30.99
CA MET A 257 34.72 -35.66 -32.40
C MET A 257 33.94 -36.92 -32.80
N LEU A 258 33.24 -37.61 -31.88
CA LEU A 258 32.50 -38.84 -32.17
C LEU A 258 31.53 -38.69 -33.34
N ASP A 259 30.74 -37.62 -33.36
CA ASP A 259 29.78 -37.36 -34.44
C ASP A 259 30.46 -37.08 -35.78
N ALA A 260 31.59 -36.36 -35.77
CA ALA A 260 32.38 -36.07 -36.95
C ALA A 260 33.05 -37.33 -37.51
N GLN A 261 33.58 -38.18 -36.63
CA GLN A 261 34.15 -39.48 -36.97
C GLN A 261 33.09 -40.41 -37.57
N ARG A 262 31.91 -40.50 -36.95
CA ARG A 262 30.78 -41.29 -37.46
C ARG A 262 30.41 -40.90 -38.89
N VAL A 263 30.31 -39.60 -39.17
CA VAL A 263 29.96 -39.13 -40.52
C VAL A 263 31.10 -39.40 -41.51
N ARG A 264 32.35 -39.22 -41.10
CA ARG A 264 33.53 -39.52 -41.93
C ARG A 264 33.61 -41.01 -42.31
N GLU A 265 33.19 -41.89 -41.42
CA GLU A 265 33.13 -43.34 -41.64
C GLU A 265 31.93 -43.78 -42.49
N GLY A 266 31.13 -42.83 -43.01
CA GLY A 266 29.96 -43.10 -43.84
C GLY A 266 28.67 -43.30 -43.03
N GLY A 267 28.71 -43.09 -41.72
CA GLY A 267 27.55 -43.14 -40.84
C GLY A 267 26.62 -41.93 -41.00
N LYS A 268 25.39 -42.07 -40.50
CA LYS A 268 24.36 -41.02 -40.59
C LYS A 268 24.72 -39.80 -39.75
N SER A 269 24.39 -38.61 -40.25
CA SER A 269 24.53 -37.36 -39.50
C SER A 269 23.54 -37.28 -38.34
N THR A 270 23.85 -36.48 -37.32
CA THR A 270 23.00 -36.29 -36.12
C THR A 270 21.60 -35.80 -36.51
N ARG A 271 21.52 -34.95 -37.54
CA ARG A 271 20.25 -34.47 -38.13
C ARG A 271 19.45 -35.62 -38.78
N ALA A 272 20.12 -36.52 -39.50
CA ALA A 272 19.47 -37.68 -40.13
C ALA A 272 18.94 -38.65 -39.07
N LEU A 273 19.75 -38.97 -38.04
CA LEU A 273 19.35 -39.81 -36.91
C LEU A 273 18.18 -39.21 -36.12
N ALA A 274 18.17 -37.89 -35.90
CA ALA A 274 17.07 -37.21 -35.23
C ALA A 274 15.76 -37.27 -36.04
N ARG A 275 15.84 -37.17 -37.38
CA ARG A 275 14.67 -37.33 -38.26
C ARG A 275 14.13 -38.77 -38.24
N GLU A 276 15.00 -39.76 -38.21
CA GLU A 276 14.60 -41.17 -38.10
C GLU A 276 13.96 -41.48 -36.75
N ARG A 277 14.55 -41.02 -35.64
CA ARG A 277 13.95 -41.14 -34.31
C ARG A 277 12.56 -40.51 -34.23
N ARG A 278 12.38 -39.33 -34.82
CA ARG A 278 11.09 -38.66 -34.87
C ARG A 278 10.05 -39.46 -35.66
N LYS A 279 10.42 -40.01 -36.83
CA LYS A 279 9.54 -40.88 -37.62
C LYS A 279 9.17 -42.18 -36.89
N GLN A 280 10.11 -42.76 -36.15
CA GLN A 280 9.86 -43.96 -35.33
C GLN A 280 8.92 -43.68 -34.16
N GLN A 281 9.03 -42.52 -33.52
CA GLN A 281 8.10 -42.09 -32.47
C GLN A 281 6.69 -41.80 -33.01
N GLU A 282 6.59 -41.23 -34.21
CA GLU A 282 5.32 -40.99 -34.89
C GLU A 282 4.63 -42.30 -35.32
N GLN A 283 5.39 -43.34 -35.70
CA GLN A 283 4.86 -44.67 -36.06
C GLN A 283 4.51 -45.54 -34.84
N GLY A 284 5.28 -45.46 -33.75
CA GLY A 284 4.99 -46.23 -32.52
C GLY A 284 3.82 -45.71 -31.69
N GLY A 285 3.34 -44.49 -31.96
CA GLY A 285 2.13 -43.93 -31.35
C GLY A 285 0.83 -44.20 -32.12
N GLU A 286 0.90 -44.85 -33.29
CA GLU A 286 -0.28 -45.26 -34.08
C GLU A 286 -0.68 -46.73 -33.81
N GLU A 287 0.11 -47.50 -33.04
CA GLU A 287 -0.18 -48.90 -32.66
C GLU A 287 -0.68 -49.06 -31.20
N GLU A 288 -0.98 -47.96 -30.48
CA GLU A 288 -1.70 -47.97 -29.18
C GLU A 288 -3.15 -47.48 -29.30
#